data_AF-A0A0T6AYN0-F1
#
_entry.id   AF-A0A0T6AYN0-F1
#
_cell.length_a   1.000
_cell.length_b   1.000
_cell.length_c   1.000
_cell.angle_alpha   90.00
_cell.angle_beta   90.00
_cell.angle_gamma   90.00
#
_symmetry.space_group_name_H-M   'P 1'
#
loop_
_entity.id
_entity.type
_entity.pdbx_description
1 polymer ?
#
loop_
_entity_poly.entity_id
_entity_poly.type
_entity_poly.pdbx_seq_one_letter_code
_entity_poly.pdbx_strand_id
1 'polypeptide(L)'
;EFLKCTDYGSYDEYLKENAHKFKKDGEIKNKSPSDSPSHTPKKVLQKLNSLKVSPFSKSTSAQESVDESGPADLPDDEILKTESTYTIDIPNSFVVWKVNPRPIQSADYYQFTEFAMSLNELDPGMDNTICPTDSRFRPDIRKLEQGDIDGAAIEKTRLEEKQRDASKQRKSKKSVEWTPRYVTDYKTNISCPRFSSRWFQQGINPYNKQDDWLYKGDYWKREYNTDLDIF
;
A
#
# COMPACT_ATOMS: atom_id res chain seq x y z
N GLU A 1 11.81 -7.66 10.50
CA GLU A 1 11.06 -6.99 11.59
C GLU A 1 9.95 -7.91 12.08
N PHE A 2 9.72 -7.95 13.39
CA PHE A 2 8.71 -8.81 14.02
C PHE A 2 7.88 -7.97 15.00
N LEU A 3 6.67 -8.44 15.30
CA LEU A 3 5.80 -7.90 16.33
C LEU A 3 5.78 -8.87 17.51
N LYS A 4 6.22 -8.41 18.68
CA LYS A 4 6.11 -9.14 19.95
C LYS A 4 4.98 -8.55 20.80
N CYS A 5 4.32 -9.40 21.57
CA CYS A 5 3.33 -9.03 22.57
C CYS A 5 3.82 -9.47 23.95
N THR A 6 3.49 -8.70 24.98
CA THR A 6 3.71 -9.06 26.38
C THR A 6 2.50 -8.60 27.19
N ASP A 7 2.33 -9.12 28.39
CA ASP A 7 1.30 -8.64 29.30
C ASP A 7 1.63 -7.22 29.81
N TYR A 8 0.59 -6.52 30.29
CA TYR A 8 0.74 -5.13 30.74
C TYR A 8 1.68 -4.99 31.95
N GLY A 9 1.72 -5.98 32.86
CA GLY A 9 2.58 -5.95 34.04
C GLY A 9 4.06 -6.03 33.67
N SER A 10 4.43 -7.02 32.86
CA SER A 10 5.79 -7.18 32.33
C SER A 10 6.23 -5.94 31.53
N TYR A 11 5.31 -5.31 30.78
CA TYR A 11 5.59 -4.06 30.07
C TYR A 11 5.87 -2.88 31.01
N ASP A 12 5.06 -2.70 32.07
CA ASP A 12 5.21 -1.61 33.03
C ASP A 12 6.51 -1.73 33.84
N GLU A 13 6.87 -2.95 34.27
CA GLU A 13 8.16 -3.24 34.90
C GLU A 13 9.32 -2.94 33.97
N TYR A 14 9.25 -3.42 32.72
CA TYR A 14 10.27 -3.14 31.72
C TYR A 14 10.48 -1.64 31.50
N LEU A 15 9.39 -0.86 31.41
CA LEU A 15 9.49 0.60 31.25
C LEU A 15 10.16 1.28 32.43
N LYS A 16 9.90 0.83 33.66
CA LYS A 16 10.56 1.39 34.86
C LYS A 16 12.06 1.12 34.85
N GLU A 17 12.46 -0.11 34.55
CA GLU A 17 13.88 -0.52 34.53
C GLU A 17 14.65 0.07 33.33
N ASN A 18 13.97 0.23 32.19
CA ASN A 18 14.56 0.67 30.94
C ASN A 18 14.20 2.12 30.59
N ALA A 19 13.77 2.93 31.56
CA ALA A 19 13.35 4.32 31.34
C ALA A 19 14.40 5.18 30.60
N HIS A 20 15.68 4.85 30.76
CA HIS A 20 16.80 5.50 30.07
C HIS A 20 16.78 5.27 28.54
N LYS A 21 16.23 4.15 28.06
CA LYS A 21 16.12 3.83 26.60
C LYS A 21 15.03 4.62 25.89
N PHE A 22 14.09 5.21 26.64
CA PHE A 22 12.94 5.94 26.11
C PHE A 22 13.00 7.45 26.36
N LYS A 23 14.00 7.93 27.11
CA LYS A 23 14.27 9.36 27.23
C LYS A 23 14.97 9.82 25.96
N LYS A 24 14.26 10.61 25.14
CA LYS A 24 14.86 11.38 24.06
C LYS A 24 15.95 12.30 24.65
N ASP A 25 17.18 12.19 24.13
CA ASP A 25 18.21 13.20 24.34
C ASP A 25 17.68 14.55 23.84
N GLY A 26 17.28 15.45 24.74
CA GLY A 26 16.79 16.77 24.34
C GLY A 26 15.93 17.59 25.31
N GLU A 27 15.58 17.12 26.51
CA GLU A 27 14.93 17.99 27.51
C GLU A 27 15.92 18.59 28.51
N ILE A 28 16.77 19.52 28.03
CA ILE A 28 17.37 20.53 28.89
C ILE A 28 16.27 21.55 29.20
N LYS A 29 15.59 21.36 30.34
CA LYS A 29 14.62 22.32 30.89
C LYS A 29 15.31 23.61 31.31
N ASN A 30 15.33 24.62 30.45
CA ASN A 30 15.47 26.00 30.90
C ASN A 30 14.12 26.47 31.47
N LYS A 31 14.07 26.62 32.80
CA LYS A 31 12.98 27.31 33.49
C LYS A 31 13.01 28.79 33.11
N SER A 32 11.86 29.35 32.76
CA SER A 32 11.57 30.77 33.00
C SER A 32 10.08 30.95 33.33
N PRO A 33 9.72 31.83 34.27
CA PRO A 33 8.37 31.94 34.80
C PRO A 33 7.65 33.18 34.24
N SER A 34 6.49 33.01 33.61
CA SER A 34 5.36 33.97 33.65
C SER A 34 4.30 33.68 32.59
N ASP A 35 3.06 33.80 33.07
CA ASP A 35 1.81 34.13 32.38
C ASP A 35 0.90 33.06 31.77
N SER A 36 -0.34 33.16 32.25
CA SER A 36 -1.54 32.36 31.98
C SER A 36 -2.42 33.04 30.88
N PRO A 37 -3.70 32.67 30.72
CA PRO A 37 -4.22 31.86 29.61
C PRO A 37 -5.12 32.67 28.64
N SER A 38 -5.26 32.29 27.37
CA SER A 38 -6.50 32.54 26.58
C SER A 38 -6.44 32.14 25.09
N HIS A 39 -7.61 31.67 24.61
CA HIS A 39 -8.18 31.80 23.26
C HIS A 39 -7.59 31.05 22.04
N THR A 40 -8.41 30.13 21.50
CA THR A 40 -8.47 29.68 20.09
C THR A 40 -9.10 30.76 19.17
N PRO A 41 -9.20 30.63 17.82
CA PRO A 41 -8.46 29.86 16.78
C PRO A 41 -8.13 30.68 15.48
N LYS A 42 -7.33 30.15 14.52
CA LYS A 42 -7.59 30.10 13.04
C LYS A 42 -6.34 29.84 12.15
N LYS A 43 -6.49 28.81 11.29
CA LYS A 43 -6.06 28.63 9.87
C LYS A 43 -4.74 29.24 9.34
N VAL A 44 -3.86 28.37 8.82
CA VAL A 44 -3.06 28.53 7.56
C VAL A 44 -2.79 27.09 7.03
N LEU A 45 -3.36 26.62 5.91
CA LEU A 45 -2.79 26.55 4.54
C LEU A 45 -1.30 26.12 4.54
N GLN A 46 -0.73 25.22 3.72
CA GLN A 46 -1.04 24.75 2.38
C GLN A 46 -0.04 23.61 2.03
N LYS A 47 -0.42 22.75 1.07
CA LYS A 47 0.43 22.08 0.05
C LYS A 47 1.59 21.18 0.51
N LEU A 48 1.42 19.87 0.26
CA LEU A 48 2.46 19.06 -0.38
C LEU A 48 1.84 18.11 -1.42
N ASN A 49 1.83 18.58 -2.66
CA ASN A 49 1.81 17.76 -3.87
C ASN A 49 3.20 17.94 -4.51
N SER A 50 4.07 16.94 -4.43
CA SER A 50 5.21 16.78 -5.33
C SER A 50 6.00 15.50 -5.01
N LEU A 51 5.54 14.35 -5.51
CA LEU A 51 6.44 13.25 -5.81
C LEU A 51 6.81 13.37 -7.29
N LYS A 52 7.94 14.03 -7.55
CA LYS A 52 8.64 13.96 -8.83
C LYS A 52 9.57 12.75 -8.79
N VAL A 53 9.34 11.85 -9.73
CA VAL A 53 10.21 10.71 -10.05
C VAL A 53 11.35 11.21 -10.94
N SER A 54 12.59 10.74 -10.71
CA SER A 54 13.63 10.67 -11.75
C SER A 54 14.82 9.78 -11.34
N PRO A 55 15.59 9.26 -12.32
CA PRO A 55 15.94 7.85 -12.39
C PRO A 55 17.43 7.54 -12.14
N PHE A 56 17.70 6.24 -12.08
CA PHE A 56 18.99 5.54 -12.13
C PHE A 56 20.10 6.25 -12.95
N SER A 57 21.29 6.39 -12.36
CA SER A 57 22.54 6.63 -13.11
C SER A 57 23.64 5.69 -12.59
N LYS A 58 24.48 5.26 -13.53
CA LYS A 58 25.39 4.12 -13.53
C LYS A 58 26.66 4.28 -12.67
N SER A 59 27.13 3.13 -12.21
CA SER A 59 28.50 2.69 -11.90
C SER A 59 29.70 3.56 -12.33
N THR A 60 30.66 3.71 -11.41
CA THR A 60 32.13 3.78 -11.64
C THR A 60 32.79 3.10 -10.42
N SER A 61 33.32 1.88 -10.55
CA SER A 61 34.74 1.52 -10.71
C SER A 61 35.68 2.10 -9.64
N ALA A 62 36.11 1.28 -8.68
CA ALA A 62 37.43 1.35 -8.04
C ALA A 62 37.73 0.05 -7.25
N GLN A 63 38.54 -0.80 -7.88
CA GLN A 63 39.64 -1.61 -7.34
C GLN A 63 39.50 -2.39 -6.04
N GLU A 64 39.65 -3.71 -6.19
CA GLU A 64 40.00 -4.70 -5.17
C GLU A 64 41.35 -4.37 -4.50
N SER A 65 41.38 -4.49 -3.17
CA SER A 65 42.58 -4.84 -2.42
C SER A 65 42.21 -5.95 -1.44
N VAL A 66 42.71 -7.14 -1.73
CA VAL A 66 42.72 -8.32 -0.87
C VAL A 66 43.62 -7.99 0.32
N ASP A 67 43.09 -8.07 1.54
CA ASP A 67 43.94 -8.22 2.71
C ASP A 67 43.45 -9.42 3.53
N GLU A 68 44.36 -10.37 3.64
CA GLU A 68 44.23 -11.69 4.22
C GLU A 68 44.58 -11.58 5.70
N SER A 69 43.54 -11.54 6.55
CA SER A 69 43.71 -11.80 7.97
C SER A 69 42.45 -12.46 8.50
N GLY A 70 42.45 -13.79 8.58
CA GLY A 70 41.38 -14.53 9.23
C GLY A 70 41.36 -14.28 10.75
N PRO A 71 40.22 -14.53 11.40
CA PRO A 71 40.25 -15.05 12.75
C PRO A 71 39.41 -16.32 12.89
N ALA A 72 40.11 -17.35 13.40
CA ALA A 72 39.72 -18.30 14.43
C ALA A 72 38.24 -18.71 14.55
N ASP A 73 38.06 -20.04 14.47
CA ASP A 73 36.93 -20.81 14.99
C ASP A 73 36.35 -20.23 16.29
N LEU A 74 35.07 -19.86 16.25
CA LEU A 74 34.23 -19.64 17.44
C LEU A 74 32.88 -20.35 17.22
N PRO A 75 32.31 -20.92 18.30
CA PRO A 75 31.30 -21.97 18.20
C PRO A 75 29.93 -21.47 17.74
N ASP A 76 29.27 -22.37 17.03
CA ASP A 76 27.91 -22.34 16.49
C ASP A 76 26.88 -22.19 17.64
N ASP A 77 26.57 -20.96 18.07
CA ASP A 77 25.39 -20.66 18.91
C ASP A 77 25.10 -19.15 19.15
N GLU A 78 25.48 -18.24 18.24
CA GLU A 78 25.02 -16.84 18.31
C GLU A 78 24.07 -16.47 17.18
N ILE A 79 22.80 -16.43 17.53
CA ILE A 79 21.69 -15.87 16.75
C ILE A 79 22.13 -14.53 16.16
N LEU A 80 22.16 -14.45 14.82
CA LEU A 80 22.35 -13.23 14.04
C LEU A 80 21.45 -12.12 14.59
N LYS A 81 22.05 -11.18 15.33
CA LYS A 81 21.40 -9.95 15.78
C LYS A 81 20.96 -9.19 14.54
N THR A 82 19.67 -9.29 14.23
CA THR A 82 19.05 -8.49 13.19
C THR A 82 19.05 -7.06 13.74
N GLU A 83 19.81 -6.16 13.12
CA GLU A 83 19.85 -4.74 13.48
C GLU A 83 18.52 -4.06 13.16
N SER A 84 17.48 -4.36 13.95
CA SER A 84 16.35 -3.46 14.12
C SER A 84 16.75 -2.48 15.22
N THR A 85 16.80 -1.20 14.87
CA THR A 85 17.12 -0.07 15.77
C THR A 85 16.15 0.05 16.96
N TYR A 86 15.09 -0.77 16.98
CA TYR A 86 14.09 -0.84 18.05
C TYR A 86 13.82 -2.29 18.50
N THR A 87 14.85 -3.11 18.62
CA THR A 87 14.72 -4.44 19.22
C THR A 87 14.59 -4.31 20.74
N ILE A 88 13.38 -4.03 21.20
CA ILE A 88 13.05 -3.98 22.62
C ILE A 88 12.74 -5.42 23.05
N ASP A 89 13.76 -6.14 23.53
CA ASP A 89 13.57 -7.46 24.11
C ASP A 89 12.96 -7.33 25.51
N ILE A 90 11.63 -7.24 25.54
CA ILE A 90 10.84 -7.21 26.78
C ILE A 90 10.77 -8.63 27.35
N PRO A 91 11.10 -8.84 28.64
CA PRO A 91 10.90 -10.13 29.31
C PRO A 91 9.46 -10.65 29.15
N ASN A 92 9.31 -11.97 29.09
CA ASN A 92 8.03 -12.67 28.90
C ASN A 92 7.26 -12.32 27.61
N SER A 93 7.88 -11.59 26.69
CA SER A 93 7.26 -11.31 25.39
C SER A 93 7.32 -12.53 24.46
N PHE A 94 6.31 -12.68 23.62
CA PHE A 94 6.24 -13.72 22.60
C PHE A 94 5.94 -13.10 21.23
N VAL A 95 6.40 -13.75 20.16
CA VAL A 95 6.22 -13.26 18.79
C VAL A 95 4.79 -13.54 18.33
N VAL A 96 4.07 -12.50 17.90
CA VAL A 96 2.71 -12.60 17.34
C VAL A 96 2.75 -12.60 15.81
N TRP A 97 3.70 -11.86 15.23
CA TRP A 97 3.88 -11.80 13.79
C TRP A 97 5.34 -11.57 13.44
N LYS A 98 5.79 -12.16 12.33
CA LYS A 98 7.12 -11.97 11.78
C LYS A 98 6.99 -11.77 10.28
N VAL A 99 7.71 -10.78 9.76
CA VAL A 99 7.76 -10.58 8.31
C VAL A 99 8.47 -11.77 7.65
N ASN A 100 7.90 -12.26 6.55
CA ASN A 100 8.60 -13.23 5.72
C ASN A 100 9.82 -12.54 5.06
N PRO A 101 10.99 -13.18 5.04
CA PRO A 101 12.15 -12.63 4.35
C PRO A 101 11.83 -12.45 2.87
N ARG A 102 12.35 -11.38 2.27
CA ARG A 102 12.23 -11.18 0.82
C ARG A 102 13.12 -12.19 0.09
N PRO A 103 12.72 -12.65 -1.12
CA PRO A 103 13.58 -13.47 -1.96
C PRO A 103 14.89 -12.78 -2.26
N ILE A 104 15.94 -13.57 -2.51
CA ILE A 104 17.29 -13.06 -2.79
C ILE A 104 17.27 -12.11 -4.00
N GLN A 105 16.46 -12.42 -5.01
CA GLN A 105 16.36 -11.66 -6.26
C GLN A 105 15.45 -10.42 -6.15
N SER A 106 14.91 -10.12 -4.97
CA SER A 106 13.95 -9.02 -4.79
C SER A 106 14.51 -7.67 -5.29
N ALA A 107 15.81 -7.43 -5.16
CA ALA A 107 16.49 -6.23 -5.65
C ALA A 107 16.34 -5.99 -7.15
N ASP A 108 16.27 -7.07 -7.93
CA ASP A 108 16.13 -7.04 -9.38
C ASP A 108 14.65 -6.89 -9.81
N TYR A 109 13.72 -7.26 -8.93
CA TYR A 109 12.27 -7.30 -9.18
C TYR A 109 11.51 -6.31 -8.29
N TYR A 110 11.89 -5.03 -8.36
CA TYR A 110 11.17 -3.92 -7.70
C TYR A 110 11.02 -4.06 -6.19
N GLN A 111 11.92 -4.81 -5.53
CA GLN A 111 11.88 -5.11 -4.09
C GLN A 111 10.61 -5.85 -3.66
N PHE A 112 10.02 -6.64 -4.56
CA PHE A 112 8.81 -7.40 -4.28
C PHE A 112 9.03 -8.53 -3.28
N THR A 113 7.99 -8.77 -2.47
CA THR A 113 7.85 -9.99 -1.67
C THR A 113 7.35 -11.14 -2.56
N GLU A 114 7.48 -12.38 -2.12
CA GLU A 114 6.89 -13.53 -2.83
C GLU A 114 5.39 -13.35 -3.06
N PHE A 115 4.68 -12.82 -2.06
CA PHE A 115 3.26 -12.51 -2.18
C PHE A 115 2.99 -11.47 -3.28
N ALA A 116 3.81 -10.42 -3.41
CA ALA A 116 3.63 -9.42 -4.45
C ALA A 116 3.90 -9.99 -5.86
N MET A 117 4.89 -10.89 -5.98
CA MET A 117 5.18 -11.57 -7.25
C MET A 117 4.01 -12.44 -7.72
N SER A 118 3.28 -13.10 -6.81
CA SER A 118 2.15 -13.95 -7.19
C SER A 118 0.86 -13.20 -7.54
N LEU A 119 0.74 -11.90 -7.22
CA LEU A 119 -0.50 -11.14 -7.45
C LEU A 119 -0.93 -11.09 -8.92
N ASN A 120 0.03 -11.02 -9.82
CA ASN A 120 -0.19 -10.80 -11.24
C ASN A 120 -0.08 -12.11 -12.06
N GLU A 121 0.24 -13.24 -11.43
CA GLU A 121 0.30 -14.56 -12.06
C GLU A 121 -1.08 -14.96 -12.61
N LEU A 122 -1.09 -15.52 -13.81
CA LEU A 122 -2.29 -15.98 -14.51
C LEU A 122 -2.13 -17.48 -14.81
N ASP A 123 -2.72 -18.31 -13.94
CA ASP A 123 -2.66 -19.76 -14.11
C ASP A 123 -3.43 -20.22 -15.36
N PRO A 124 -3.03 -21.34 -15.99
CA PRO A 124 -3.79 -21.95 -17.08
C PRO A 124 -5.25 -22.22 -16.67
N GLY A 125 -6.20 -21.71 -17.47
CA GLY A 125 -7.63 -21.84 -17.21
C GLY A 125 -8.24 -20.74 -16.33
N MET A 126 -7.41 -19.90 -15.68
CA MET A 126 -7.91 -18.77 -14.90
C MET A 126 -8.62 -17.75 -15.79
N ASP A 127 -8.15 -17.60 -17.02
CA ASP A 127 -8.69 -16.74 -18.08
C ASP A 127 -10.20 -16.95 -18.35
N ASN A 128 -10.67 -18.19 -18.17
CA ASN A 128 -12.08 -18.56 -18.36
C ASN A 128 -12.96 -18.29 -17.13
N THR A 129 -12.36 -17.93 -15.99
CA THR A 129 -13.07 -17.83 -14.70
C THR A 129 -13.05 -16.45 -14.09
N ILE A 130 -12.06 -15.61 -14.37
CA ILE A 130 -11.95 -14.25 -13.82
C ILE A 130 -12.66 -13.24 -14.72
N CYS A 131 -13.04 -12.10 -14.15
CA CYS A 131 -13.73 -11.05 -14.89
C CYS A 131 -12.80 -10.48 -15.99
N PRO A 132 -13.29 -10.16 -17.20
CA PRO A 132 -12.49 -9.53 -18.24
C PRO A 132 -11.83 -8.21 -17.83
N THR A 133 -12.31 -7.56 -16.77
CA THR A 133 -11.72 -6.33 -16.21
C THR A 133 -10.65 -6.61 -15.15
N ASP A 134 -10.27 -7.86 -14.90
CA ASP A 134 -9.22 -8.21 -13.94
C ASP A 134 -7.88 -7.58 -14.34
N SER A 135 -7.11 -7.15 -13.33
CA SER A 135 -5.86 -6.43 -13.59
C SER A 135 -4.79 -7.30 -14.25
N ARG A 136 -4.87 -8.64 -14.14
CA ARG A 136 -3.96 -9.56 -14.84
C ARG A 136 -4.04 -9.44 -16.35
N PHE A 137 -5.17 -9.01 -16.90
CA PHE A 137 -5.33 -8.81 -18.34
C PHE A 137 -4.84 -7.45 -18.84
N ARG A 138 -4.32 -6.57 -17.98
CA ARG A 138 -3.81 -5.26 -18.39
C ARG A 138 -2.60 -5.39 -19.32
N PRO A 139 -2.72 -5.03 -20.62
CA PRO A 139 -1.66 -5.30 -21.58
C PRO A 139 -0.39 -4.48 -21.31
N ASP A 140 -0.53 -3.27 -20.76
CA ASP A 140 0.61 -2.42 -20.39
C ASP A 140 1.42 -3.02 -19.23
N ILE A 141 0.75 -3.52 -18.20
CA ILE A 141 1.41 -4.18 -17.06
C ILE A 141 2.04 -5.51 -17.50
N ARG A 142 1.35 -6.30 -18.34
CA ARG A 142 1.86 -7.59 -18.85
C ARG A 142 3.14 -7.42 -19.67
N LYS A 143 3.16 -6.43 -20.59
CA LYS A 143 4.36 -6.12 -21.38
C LYS A 143 5.52 -5.65 -20.50
N LEU A 144 5.23 -4.82 -19.49
CA LEU A 144 6.24 -4.36 -18.54
C LEU A 144 6.85 -5.53 -17.75
N GLU A 145 6.02 -6.46 -17.29
CA GLU A 145 6.48 -7.66 -16.57
C GLU A 145 7.36 -8.57 -17.45
N GLN A 146 7.08 -8.63 -18.75
CA GLN A 146 7.88 -9.37 -19.74
C GLN A 146 9.16 -8.64 -20.18
N GLY A 147 9.40 -7.41 -19.68
CA GLY A 147 10.55 -6.57 -20.02
C GLY A 147 10.39 -5.75 -21.30
N ASP A 148 9.22 -5.76 -21.94
CA ASP A 148 8.91 -4.91 -23.09
C ASP A 148 8.47 -3.51 -22.63
N ILE A 149 9.46 -2.66 -22.32
CA ILE A 149 9.26 -1.31 -21.80
C ILE A 149 8.56 -0.40 -22.82
N ASP A 150 8.96 -0.47 -24.08
CA ASP A 150 8.42 0.38 -25.15
C ASP A 150 6.97 -0.01 -25.46
N GLY A 151 6.69 -1.30 -25.59
CA GLY A 151 5.34 -1.80 -25.79
C GLY A 151 4.43 -1.50 -24.60
N ALA A 152 4.92 -1.55 -23.38
CA ALA A 152 4.18 -1.15 -22.19
C ALA A 152 3.80 0.34 -22.22
N ALA A 153 4.72 1.22 -22.62
CA ALA A 153 4.46 2.65 -22.72
C ALA A 153 3.40 2.99 -23.80
N ILE A 154 3.43 2.28 -24.92
CA ILE A 154 2.43 2.41 -25.99
C ILE A 154 1.04 1.99 -25.49
N GLU A 155 0.92 0.81 -24.86
CA GLU A 155 -0.36 0.34 -24.32
C GLU A 155 -0.89 1.23 -23.22
N LYS A 156 -0.01 1.72 -22.33
CA LYS A 156 -0.39 2.66 -21.27
C LYS A 156 -1.04 3.91 -21.86
N THR A 157 -0.43 4.49 -22.89
CA THR A 157 -0.99 5.65 -23.60
C THR A 157 -2.35 5.32 -24.22
N ARG A 158 -2.46 4.21 -24.94
CA ARG A 158 -3.72 3.77 -25.57
C ARG A 158 -4.85 3.58 -24.56
N LEU A 159 -4.57 2.94 -23.42
CA LEU A 159 -5.55 2.69 -22.35
C LEU A 159 -6.02 4.00 -21.69
N GLU A 160 -5.09 4.90 -21.36
CA GLU A 160 -5.42 6.20 -20.76
C GLU A 160 -6.24 7.07 -21.70
N GLU A 161 -5.95 7.04 -23.01
CA GLU A 161 -6.72 7.72 -24.05
C GLU A 161 -8.11 7.11 -24.24
N LYS A 162 -8.23 5.78 -24.34
CA LYS A 162 -9.52 5.05 -24.39
C LYS A 162 -10.40 5.44 -23.20
N GLN A 163 -9.83 5.47 -21.99
CA GLN A 163 -10.55 5.87 -20.78
C GLN A 163 -10.94 7.35 -20.80
N ARG A 164 -10.05 8.23 -21.25
CA ARG A 164 -10.30 9.67 -21.35
C ARG A 164 -11.43 9.97 -22.33
N ASP A 165 -11.45 9.32 -23.49
CA ASP A 165 -12.47 9.52 -24.50
C ASP A 165 -13.81 8.90 -24.09
N ALA A 166 -13.82 7.73 -23.45
CA ALA A 166 -15.03 7.18 -22.83
C ALA A 166 -15.60 8.16 -21.79
N SER A 167 -14.76 8.82 -21.00
CA SER A 167 -15.18 9.85 -20.04
C SER A 167 -15.76 11.10 -20.73
N LYS A 168 -15.15 11.58 -21.82
CA LYS A 168 -15.68 12.70 -22.62
C LYS A 168 -17.03 12.36 -23.24
N GLN A 169 -17.16 11.18 -23.85
CA GLN A 169 -18.41 10.71 -24.45
C GLN A 169 -19.54 10.58 -23.43
N ARG A 170 -19.23 10.09 -22.22
CA ARG A 170 -20.20 10.02 -21.10
C ARG A 170 -20.66 11.41 -20.65
N LYS A 171 -19.78 12.42 -20.70
CA LYS A 171 -20.12 13.81 -20.33
C LYS A 171 -20.87 14.56 -21.44
N SER A 172 -20.61 14.24 -22.71
CA SER A 172 -21.23 14.93 -23.85
C SER A 172 -22.60 14.37 -24.24
N LYS A 173 -22.84 13.06 -24.09
CA LYS A 173 -24.16 12.44 -24.28
C LYS A 173 -25.06 12.73 -23.09
N LYS A 174 -25.77 13.87 -23.12
CA LYS A 174 -26.79 14.25 -22.12
C LYS A 174 -28.07 13.38 -22.15
N SER A 175 -28.21 12.40 -23.06
CA SER A 175 -29.53 11.79 -23.31
C SER A 175 -29.57 10.33 -23.80
N VAL A 176 -28.47 9.56 -23.77
CA VAL A 176 -28.58 8.11 -24.08
C VAL A 176 -28.31 7.35 -22.80
N GLU A 177 -29.42 6.94 -22.17
CA GLU A 177 -29.68 5.68 -21.46
C GLU A 177 -28.50 4.72 -21.23
N TRP A 178 -27.40 5.24 -20.69
CA TRP A 178 -26.66 4.51 -19.69
C TRP A 178 -27.60 4.49 -18.49
N THR A 179 -27.80 3.36 -17.84
CA THR A 179 -28.47 3.37 -16.53
C THR A 179 -27.43 3.83 -15.51
N PRO A 180 -27.36 5.13 -15.10
CA PRO A 180 -26.97 5.37 -13.74
C PRO A 180 -28.00 4.61 -12.94
N ARG A 181 -27.61 3.53 -12.27
CA ARG A 181 -28.46 2.98 -11.22
C ARG A 181 -28.58 4.11 -10.21
N TYR A 182 -29.66 4.88 -10.30
CA TYR A 182 -29.94 5.98 -9.40
C TYR A 182 -30.01 5.35 -8.01
N VAL A 183 -28.96 5.53 -7.22
CA VAL A 183 -29.03 5.26 -5.79
C VAL A 183 -29.64 6.52 -5.21
N THR A 184 -30.88 6.41 -4.74
CA THR A 184 -31.52 7.46 -3.94
C THR A 184 -30.69 7.64 -2.68
N ASP A 185 -30.12 8.83 -2.53
CA ASP A 185 -29.50 9.23 -1.28
C ASP A 185 -30.59 9.24 -0.19
N TYR A 186 -30.47 8.35 0.79
CA TYR A 186 -31.42 8.20 1.89
C TYR A 186 -31.52 9.45 2.79
N LYS A 187 -30.57 10.39 2.70
CA LYS A 187 -30.59 11.68 3.42
C LYS A 187 -31.14 12.81 2.58
N THR A 188 -30.80 12.88 1.29
CA THR A 188 -31.09 14.06 0.47
C THR A 188 -32.23 13.87 -0.55
N ASN A 189 -32.69 12.64 -0.79
CA ASN A 189 -33.68 12.31 -1.83
C ASN A 189 -33.27 12.80 -3.25
N ILE A 190 -31.98 13.08 -3.47
CA ILE A 190 -31.48 13.51 -4.78
C ILE A 190 -31.00 12.29 -5.56
N SER A 191 -31.60 12.06 -6.73
CA SER A 191 -31.17 11.05 -7.70
C SER A 191 -30.01 11.61 -8.55
N CYS A 192 -28.77 11.44 -8.07
CA CYS A 192 -27.59 11.80 -8.87
C CYS A 192 -27.14 10.62 -9.76
N PRO A 193 -26.70 10.87 -11.01
CA PRO A 193 -25.98 9.89 -11.79
C PRO A 193 -24.58 9.70 -11.19
N ARG A 194 -24.47 8.87 -10.15
CA ARG A 194 -23.19 8.43 -9.62
C ARG A 194 -22.68 7.24 -10.43
N PHE A 195 -21.37 7.19 -10.58
CA PHE A 195 -20.63 6.03 -11.07
C PHE A 195 -21.09 4.78 -10.29
N SER A 196 -21.99 3.98 -10.87
CA SER A 196 -22.40 2.72 -10.27
C SER A 196 -21.27 1.73 -10.53
N SER A 197 -20.49 1.42 -9.49
CA SER A 197 -19.50 0.35 -9.57
C SER A 197 -20.22 -0.98 -9.83
N ARG A 198 -19.66 -1.81 -10.72
CA ARG A 198 -20.24 -3.12 -11.07
C ARG A 198 -20.34 -4.04 -9.86
N TRP A 199 -19.40 -3.95 -8.92
CA TRP A 199 -19.26 -4.86 -7.79
C TRP A 199 -19.62 -4.24 -6.43
N PHE A 200 -19.60 -2.91 -6.34
CA PHE A 200 -19.83 -2.19 -5.09
C PHE A 200 -20.93 -1.13 -5.22
N GLN A 201 -21.53 -0.76 -4.11
CA GLN A 201 -22.46 0.36 -3.99
C GLN A 201 -22.08 1.23 -2.81
N GLN A 202 -22.31 2.55 -2.92
CA GLN A 202 -22.14 3.43 -1.77
C GLN A 202 -23.27 3.18 -0.76
N GLY A 203 -22.93 3.08 0.52
CA GLY A 203 -23.88 2.89 1.61
C GLY A 203 -23.27 3.28 2.94
N ILE A 204 -24.01 3.12 4.03
CA ILE A 204 -23.48 3.35 5.37
C ILE A 204 -22.97 2.04 5.95
N ASN A 205 -21.76 2.04 6.48
CA ASN A 205 -21.24 0.91 7.24
C ASN A 205 -22.06 0.70 8.54
N PRO A 206 -22.53 -0.53 8.81
CA PRO A 206 -23.44 -0.80 9.92
C PRO A 206 -22.82 -0.62 11.30
N TYR A 207 -21.49 -0.68 11.43
CA TYR A 207 -20.79 -0.65 12.71
C TYR A 207 -20.34 0.75 13.11
N ASN A 208 -19.71 1.50 12.20
CA ASN A 208 -19.17 2.83 12.50
C ASN A 208 -20.06 3.99 12.01
N LYS A 209 -21.14 3.69 11.28
CA LYS A 209 -22.11 4.67 10.72
C LYS A 209 -21.53 5.68 9.72
N GLN A 210 -20.38 5.36 9.10
CA GLN A 210 -19.74 6.20 8.08
C GLN A 210 -20.09 5.74 6.65
N ASP A 211 -19.92 6.63 5.67
CA ASP A 211 -20.09 6.30 4.26
C ASP A 211 -18.99 5.31 3.81
N ASP A 212 -19.38 4.26 3.09
CA ASP A 212 -18.53 3.15 2.70
C ASP A 212 -18.94 2.56 1.34
N TRP A 213 -18.08 1.74 0.75
CA TRP A 213 -18.37 0.96 -0.46
C TRP A 213 -18.72 -0.48 -0.08
N LEU A 214 -20.01 -0.80 -0.14
CA LEU A 214 -20.55 -2.11 0.22
C LEU A 214 -20.54 -3.05 -0.99
N TYR A 215 -20.01 -4.25 -0.80
CA TYR A 215 -20.02 -5.31 -1.81
C TYR A 215 -21.46 -5.79 -2.10
N LYS A 216 -21.80 -5.97 -3.37
CA LYS A 216 -23.16 -6.34 -3.81
C LYS A 216 -23.47 -7.84 -3.80
N GLY A 217 -22.45 -8.71 -3.75
CA GLY A 217 -22.66 -10.18 -3.69
C GLY A 217 -22.47 -10.95 -4.98
N ASP A 218 -22.36 -10.30 -6.14
CA ASP A 218 -22.49 -10.99 -7.44
C ASP A 218 -21.17 -11.32 -8.18
N TYR A 219 -20.02 -10.84 -7.72
CA TYR A 219 -18.74 -11.05 -8.43
C TYR A 219 -18.42 -12.53 -8.61
N TRP A 220 -18.65 -13.33 -7.56
CA TRP A 220 -18.33 -14.75 -7.52
C TRP A 220 -19.34 -15.64 -8.25
N LYS A 221 -20.45 -15.08 -8.77
CA LYS A 221 -21.40 -15.81 -9.63
C LYS A 221 -20.90 -16.01 -11.06
N ARG A 222 -19.81 -15.32 -11.45
CA ARG A 222 -19.12 -15.43 -12.74
C ARG A 222 -19.96 -15.06 -13.98
N GLU A 223 -20.98 -14.24 -13.79
CA GLU A 223 -21.85 -13.75 -14.88
C GLU A 223 -21.28 -12.45 -15.49
N TYR A 224 -20.26 -12.56 -16.34
CA TYR A 224 -19.49 -11.42 -16.88
C TYR A 224 -19.88 -10.98 -18.30
N ASN A 225 -20.89 -11.58 -18.92
CA ASN A 225 -21.26 -11.39 -20.34
C ASN A 225 -21.61 -9.95 -20.74
N THR A 226 -21.88 -9.08 -19.77
CA THR A 226 -22.26 -7.67 -19.99
C THR A 226 -21.20 -6.68 -19.50
N ASP A 227 -20.05 -7.19 -19.05
CA ASP A 227 -18.99 -6.33 -18.51
C ASP A 227 -18.27 -5.56 -19.61
N LEU A 228 -17.83 -4.35 -19.27
CA LEU A 228 -17.23 -3.42 -20.22
C LEU A 228 -15.84 -3.87 -20.64
N ASP A 229 -15.55 -3.76 -21.93
CA ASP A 229 -14.18 -3.83 -22.43
C ASP A 229 -13.43 -2.52 -22.10
N ILE A 230 -12.52 -2.62 -21.13
CA ILE A 230 -11.70 -1.50 -20.65
C ILE A 230 -10.24 -1.58 -21.09
N PHE A 231 -9.83 -2.65 -21.79
CA PHE A 231 -8.44 -2.86 -22.22
C PHE A 231 -8.21 -2.62 -23.70
#